data_AF-A4NY44-F1
#
_entry.id   AF-A4NY44-F1
#
_cell.length_a   1.000
_cell.length_b   1.000
_cell.length_c   1.000
_cell.angle_alpha   90.00
_cell.angle_beta   90.00
_cell.angle_gamma   90.00
#
_symmetry.space_group_name_H-M   'P 1'
#
loop_
_entity.id
_entity.type
_entity.pdbx_description
1 polymer ?
#
loop_
_entity_poly.entity_id
_entity_poly.type
_entity_poly.pdbx_seq_one_letter_code
_entity_poly.pdbx_strand_id
1 'polypeptide(L)'
;MVGLAFYENPQALQDAISAGSPSKVVYDSSLHFLGFIGGIFAILGVIVLPITSGDTAFRAARLQIAEIFNVDQRSLPKRLLIAVPLFVLGYFISTIDFSVLWRYFTWANQMTAMVMLWTAAGYLYRYHKFHWVASLPAWFITTVCATYLFYNKIGFGLDYQLSVYLGLATTIVCIVLFFTMLKPLGTRDEEAYINN
;
A
#
# COMPACT_ATOMS: atom_id res chain seq x y z
N MET A 1 13.13 10.96 -8.03
CA MET A 1 13.80 12.28 -8.17
C MET A 1 15.09 12.25 -9.01
N VAL A 2 15.52 11.11 -9.57
CA VAL A 2 16.69 11.07 -10.47
C VAL A 2 16.34 11.57 -11.89
N GLY A 3 15.21 11.15 -12.47
CA GLY A 3 14.79 11.63 -13.80
C GLY A 3 14.54 13.15 -13.85
N LEU A 4 14.01 13.75 -12.79
CA LEU A 4 13.81 15.21 -12.69
C LEU A 4 15.13 15.99 -12.52
N ALA A 5 16.19 15.34 -12.04
CA ALA A 5 17.52 15.95 -11.90
C ALA A 5 18.38 15.73 -13.16
N PHE A 6 18.04 14.75 -14.00
CA PHE A 6 18.77 14.38 -15.21
C PHE A 6 18.24 15.10 -16.46
N TYR A 7 16.92 15.30 -16.57
CA TYR A 7 16.32 16.03 -17.69
C TYR A 7 16.10 17.50 -17.33
N GLU A 8 16.52 18.39 -18.22
CA GLU A 8 16.48 19.85 -18.01
C GLU A 8 15.05 20.40 -17.88
N ASN A 9 14.06 19.72 -18.46
CA ASN A 9 12.65 20.15 -18.47
C ASN A 9 11.69 18.97 -18.24
N PRO A 10 10.55 19.16 -17.52
CA PRO A 10 9.52 18.13 -17.32
C PRO A 10 9.00 17.51 -18.62
N GLN A 11 8.99 18.29 -19.71
CA GLN A 11 8.58 17.83 -21.05
C GLN A 11 9.54 16.78 -21.61
N ALA A 12 10.86 16.99 -21.46
CA ALA A 12 11.88 16.06 -21.95
C ALA A 12 11.88 14.72 -21.18
N LEU A 13 11.55 14.77 -19.88
CA LEU A 13 11.32 13.57 -19.08
C LEU A 13 10.11 12.78 -19.58
N GLN A 14 9.03 13.48 -19.94
CA GLN A 14 7.80 12.85 -20.43
C GLN A 14 7.99 12.23 -21.83
N ASP A 15 8.76 12.88 -22.70
CA ASP A 15 9.13 12.33 -24.02
C ASP A 15 10.03 11.09 -23.88
N ALA A 16 10.99 11.09 -22.94
CA ALA A 16 11.86 9.94 -22.67
C ALA A 16 11.10 8.74 -22.07
N ILE A 17 10.14 8.98 -21.18
CA ILE A 17 9.25 7.93 -20.65
C ILE A 17 8.39 7.34 -21.79
N SER A 18 7.89 8.20 -22.68
CA SER A 18 7.07 7.80 -23.84
C SER A 18 7.85 6.98 -24.85
N ALA A 19 9.15 7.26 -25.04
CA ALA A 19 10.00 6.58 -26.00
C ALA A 19 10.69 5.31 -25.47
N GLY A 20 10.66 5.03 -24.16
CA GLY A 20 11.59 4.06 -23.56
C GLY A 20 11.14 3.27 -22.33
N SER A 21 9.95 3.50 -21.78
CA SER A 21 9.56 3.04 -20.44
C SER A 21 10.41 3.64 -19.30
N PRO A 22 9.91 3.66 -18.05
CA PRO A 22 10.64 4.18 -16.90
C PRO A 22 12.02 3.54 -16.68
N SER A 23 12.20 2.29 -17.12
CA SER A 23 13.46 1.54 -16.99
C SER A 23 14.58 2.11 -17.87
N LYS A 24 14.27 2.67 -19.04
CA LYS A 24 15.27 3.31 -19.92
C LYS A 24 15.78 4.62 -19.33
N VAL A 25 14.90 5.41 -18.71
CA VAL A 25 15.29 6.63 -17.99
C VAL A 25 16.29 6.31 -16.88
N VAL A 26 16.10 5.18 -16.17
CA VAL A 26 17.04 4.71 -15.16
C VAL A 26 18.36 4.23 -15.78
N TYR A 27 18.31 3.55 -16.94
CA TYR A 27 19.48 3.11 -17.69
C TYR A 27 20.36 4.29 -18.13
N ASP A 28 19.77 5.28 -18.81
CA ASP A 28 20.48 6.46 -19.35
C ASP A 28 21.07 7.30 -18.20
N SER A 29 20.32 7.49 -17.12
CA SER A 29 20.80 8.21 -15.93
C SER A 29 21.95 7.46 -15.23
N SER A 30 21.85 6.13 -15.13
CA SER A 30 22.86 5.31 -14.43
C SER A 30 24.19 5.27 -15.19
N LEU A 31 24.16 5.19 -16.52
CA LEU A 31 25.39 5.24 -17.31
C LEU A 31 26.05 6.63 -17.27
N HIS A 32 25.24 7.70 -17.28
CA HIS A 32 25.77 9.06 -17.26
C HIS A 32 26.42 9.44 -15.91
N PHE A 33 25.82 9.04 -14.78
CA PHE A 33 26.37 9.38 -13.46
C PHE A 33 27.40 8.39 -12.93
N LEU A 34 27.27 7.09 -13.23
CA LEU A 34 28.07 6.02 -12.62
C LEU A 34 29.15 5.44 -13.55
N GLY A 35 29.18 5.85 -14.83
CA GLY A 35 30.08 5.30 -15.84
C GLY A 35 29.73 3.85 -16.22
N PHE A 36 30.52 3.24 -17.10
CA PHE A 36 30.22 1.91 -17.66
C PHE A 36 30.09 0.80 -16.59
N ILE A 37 31.06 0.73 -15.67
CA ILE A 37 31.08 -0.31 -14.64
C ILE A 37 29.94 -0.11 -13.64
N GLY A 38 29.71 1.12 -13.18
CA GLY A 38 28.62 1.42 -12.25
C GLY A 38 27.23 1.27 -12.87
N GLY A 39 27.08 1.61 -14.15
CA GLY A 39 25.84 1.41 -14.90
C GLY A 39 25.43 -0.07 -14.99
N ILE A 40 26.39 -0.98 -15.22
CA ILE A 40 26.12 -2.43 -15.25
C ILE A 40 25.55 -2.91 -13.91
N PHE A 41 26.18 -2.53 -12.80
CA PHE A 41 25.69 -2.93 -11.46
C PHE A 41 24.33 -2.29 -11.14
N ALA A 42 24.08 -1.06 -11.56
CA ALA A 42 22.78 -0.40 -11.39
C ALA A 42 21.66 -1.14 -12.13
N ILE A 43 21.91 -1.58 -13.37
CA ILE A 43 20.93 -2.35 -14.16
C ILE A 43 20.67 -3.72 -13.53
N LEU A 44 21.73 -4.42 -13.11
CA LEU A 44 21.57 -5.69 -12.41
C LEU A 44 20.73 -5.52 -11.13
N GLY A 45 20.96 -4.46 -10.36
CA GLY A 45 20.15 -4.13 -9.19
C GLY A 45 18.68 -3.88 -9.54
N VAL A 46 18.41 -3.08 -10.58
CA VAL A 46 17.05 -2.77 -11.04
C VAL A 46 16.28 -4.01 -11.50
N ILE A 47 16.97 -5.03 -12.03
CA ILE A 47 16.34 -6.28 -12.47
C ILE A 47 16.20 -7.28 -11.31
N VAL A 48 17.24 -7.48 -10.51
CA VAL A 48 17.27 -8.51 -9.46
C VAL A 48 16.38 -8.15 -8.26
N LEU A 49 16.31 -6.88 -7.89
CA LEU A 49 15.54 -6.45 -6.71
C LEU A 49 14.03 -6.71 -6.85
N PRO A 50 13.36 -6.37 -7.98
CA PRO A 50 11.96 -6.71 -8.17
C PRO A 50 11.70 -8.21 -8.24
N ILE A 51 12.63 -9.01 -8.78
CA ILE A 51 12.47 -10.48 -8.86
C ILE A 51 12.47 -11.08 -7.45
N THR A 52 13.46 -10.74 -6.64
CA THR A 52 13.60 -11.25 -5.26
C THR A 52 12.49 -10.76 -4.33
N SER A 53 12.11 -9.48 -4.45
CA SER A 53 10.98 -8.91 -3.71
C SER A 53 9.65 -9.51 -4.16
N GLY A 54 9.50 -9.80 -5.46
CA GLY A 54 8.34 -10.47 -6.03
C GLY A 54 8.15 -11.88 -5.49
N ASP A 55 9.19 -12.72 -5.52
CA ASP A 55 9.12 -14.08 -4.95
C ASP A 55 8.78 -14.05 -3.45
N THR A 56 9.38 -13.11 -2.73
CA THR A 56 9.06 -12.89 -1.31
C THR A 56 7.59 -12.50 -1.12
N ALA A 57 7.05 -11.63 -1.98
CA ALA A 57 5.65 -11.21 -1.93
C ALA A 57 4.68 -12.36 -2.25
N PHE A 58 4.94 -13.17 -3.29
CA PHE A 58 4.12 -14.35 -3.61
C PHE A 58 4.14 -15.38 -2.49
N ARG A 59 5.29 -15.59 -1.86
CA ARG A 59 5.40 -16.47 -0.69
C ARG A 59 4.61 -15.94 0.50
N ALA A 60 4.71 -14.65 0.80
CA ALA A 60 3.98 -14.01 1.89
C ALA A 60 2.46 -14.04 1.66
N ALA A 61 2.00 -13.73 0.45
CA ALA A 61 0.60 -13.80 0.07
C ALA A 61 0.03 -15.22 0.21
N ARG A 62 0.78 -16.24 -0.23
CA ARG A 62 0.37 -17.64 -0.03
C ARG A 62 0.19 -17.99 1.45
N LEU A 63 1.11 -17.54 2.31
CA LEU A 63 1.03 -17.76 3.77
C LEU A 63 -0.20 -17.09 4.38
N GLN A 64 -0.44 -15.81 4.07
CA GLN A 64 -1.66 -15.10 4.53
C GLN A 64 -2.95 -15.78 4.09
N ILE A 65 -3.05 -16.20 2.83
CA ILE A 65 -4.25 -16.88 2.33
C ILE A 65 -4.47 -18.19 3.08
N ALA A 66 -3.42 -18.97 3.31
CA ALA A 66 -3.56 -20.24 4.03
C ALA A 66 -3.93 -20.04 5.50
N GLU A 67 -3.46 -18.98 6.15
CA GLU A 67 -3.87 -18.63 7.52
C GLU A 67 -5.36 -18.27 7.56
N ILE A 68 -5.84 -17.45 6.62
CA ILE A 68 -7.27 -17.06 6.53
C ILE A 68 -8.15 -18.30 6.32
N PHE A 69 -7.75 -19.22 5.44
CA PHE A 69 -8.52 -20.44 5.13
C PHE A 69 -8.15 -21.64 6.03
N ASN A 70 -7.28 -21.47 7.03
CA ASN A 70 -6.76 -22.54 7.89
C ASN A 70 -6.27 -23.80 7.11
N VAL A 71 -5.60 -23.59 5.98
CA VAL A 71 -5.07 -24.68 5.13
C VAL A 71 -3.64 -25.02 5.54
N ASP A 72 -3.41 -26.28 5.90
CA ASP A 72 -2.07 -26.76 6.23
C ASP A 72 -1.12 -26.74 5.00
N GLN A 73 -0.01 -26.00 5.10
CA GLN A 73 0.98 -25.84 4.02
C GLN A 73 2.08 -26.91 3.98
N ARG A 74 2.04 -27.95 4.83
CA ARG A 74 3.10 -28.96 4.89
C ARG A 74 3.25 -29.78 3.60
N SER A 75 2.14 -30.15 2.96
CA SER A 75 2.14 -31.03 1.79
C SER A 75 2.22 -30.24 0.47
N LEU A 76 3.06 -30.70 -0.46
CA LEU A 76 3.28 -30.07 -1.77
C LEU A 76 1.99 -29.85 -2.60
N PRO A 77 1.00 -30.77 -2.61
CA PRO A 77 -0.26 -30.55 -3.34
C PRO A 77 -1.09 -29.38 -2.79
N LYS A 78 -1.19 -29.25 -1.46
CA LYS A 78 -1.89 -28.12 -0.80
C LYS A 78 -1.21 -26.78 -1.07
N ARG A 79 0.12 -26.78 -1.22
CA ARG A 79 0.88 -25.58 -1.60
C ARG A 79 0.56 -25.15 -3.03
N LEU A 80 0.48 -26.08 -3.97
CA LEU A 80 0.15 -25.80 -5.37
C LEU A 80 -1.31 -25.33 -5.53
N LEU A 81 -2.22 -25.86 -4.72
CA LEU A 81 -3.64 -25.45 -4.74
C LEU A 81 -3.83 -23.94 -4.50
N ILE A 82 -3.00 -23.33 -3.65
CA ILE A 82 -3.04 -21.87 -3.40
C ILE A 82 -2.11 -21.12 -4.37
N ALA A 83 -0.94 -21.68 -4.65
CA ALA A 83 0.07 -21.01 -5.48
C ALA A 83 -0.41 -20.84 -6.93
N VAL A 84 -1.02 -21.86 -7.55
CA VAL A 84 -1.43 -21.81 -8.95
C VAL A 84 -2.47 -20.70 -9.20
N PRO A 85 -3.59 -20.62 -8.44
CA PRO A 85 -4.52 -19.49 -8.58
C PRO A 85 -3.86 -18.12 -8.32
N LEU A 86 -2.94 -18.05 -7.35
CA LEU A 86 -2.22 -16.82 -7.04
C LEU A 86 -1.32 -16.36 -8.19
N PHE A 87 -0.61 -17.28 -8.85
CA PHE A 87 0.19 -16.99 -10.04
C PHE A 87 -0.67 -16.57 -11.24
N VAL A 88 -1.82 -17.22 -11.45
CA VAL A 88 -2.76 -16.85 -12.51
C VAL A 88 -3.28 -15.42 -12.30
N LEU A 89 -3.68 -15.08 -11.06
CA LEU A 89 -4.06 -13.71 -10.70
C LEU A 89 -2.91 -12.73 -10.90
N GLY A 90 -1.70 -13.09 -10.47
CA GLY A 90 -0.50 -12.28 -10.67
C GLY A 90 -0.22 -12.00 -12.15
N TYR A 91 -0.42 -12.98 -13.02
CA TYR A 91 -0.29 -12.81 -14.46
C TYR A 91 -1.32 -11.81 -15.01
N PHE A 92 -2.59 -11.92 -14.64
CA PHE A 92 -3.61 -10.95 -15.05
C PHE A 92 -3.27 -9.53 -14.57
N ILE A 93 -2.80 -9.39 -13.33
CA ILE A 93 -2.35 -8.10 -12.81
C ILE A 93 -1.18 -7.54 -13.62
N SER A 94 -0.26 -8.39 -14.10
CA SER A 94 0.87 -7.94 -14.93
C SER A 94 0.47 -7.40 -16.31
N THR A 95 -0.76 -7.69 -16.77
CA THR A 95 -1.30 -7.12 -18.02
C THR A 95 -1.93 -5.74 -17.84
N ILE A 96 -2.11 -5.28 -16.60
CA ILE A 96 -2.67 -3.96 -16.28
C ILE A 96 -1.57 -2.90 -16.47
N ASP A 97 -1.97 -1.72 -16.91
CA ASP A 97 -1.09 -0.56 -17.03
C ASP A 97 -0.36 -0.26 -15.71
N PHE A 98 0.97 -0.11 -15.78
CA PHE A 98 1.84 0.11 -14.62
C PHE A 98 1.46 1.38 -13.83
N SER A 99 0.99 2.44 -14.50
CA SER A 99 0.53 3.67 -13.84
C SER A 99 -0.69 3.42 -12.97
N VAL A 100 -1.65 2.64 -13.49
CA VAL A 100 -2.84 2.24 -12.70
C VAL A 100 -2.42 1.37 -11.52
N LEU A 101 -1.59 0.36 -11.76
CA LEU A 101 -1.09 -0.55 -10.73
C LEU A 101 -0.37 0.22 -9.61
N TRP A 102 0.53 1.13 -9.98
CA TRP A 102 1.31 1.93 -9.03
C TRP A 102 0.44 2.86 -8.19
N ARG A 103 -0.59 3.47 -8.81
CA ARG A 103 -1.53 4.34 -8.13
C ARG A 103 -2.33 3.57 -7.07
N TYR A 104 -2.78 2.37 -7.39
CA TYR A 104 -3.50 1.50 -6.46
C TYR A 104 -2.59 0.88 -5.40
N PHE A 105 -1.35 0.54 -5.74
CA PHE A 105 -0.33 0.12 -4.77
C PHE A 105 -0.08 1.21 -3.72
N THR A 106 0.09 2.46 -4.18
CA THR A 106 0.26 3.61 -3.29
C THR A 106 -0.96 3.82 -2.40
N TRP A 107 -2.17 3.71 -2.95
CA TRP A 107 -3.41 3.79 -2.18
C TRP A 107 -3.52 2.66 -1.14
N ALA A 108 -3.20 1.41 -1.51
CA ALA A 108 -3.23 0.27 -0.59
C ALA A 108 -2.26 0.44 0.60
N ASN A 109 -1.08 1.04 0.36
CA ASN A 109 -0.14 1.38 1.42
C ASN A 109 -0.71 2.45 2.37
N GLN A 110 -1.38 3.47 1.83
CA GLN A 110 -2.05 4.49 2.64
C GLN A 110 -3.22 3.90 3.45
N MET A 111 -3.99 2.97 2.88
CA MET A 111 -5.05 2.24 3.58
C MET A 111 -4.50 1.39 4.73
N THR A 112 -3.37 0.72 4.52
CA THR A 112 -2.70 -0.04 5.60
C THR A 112 -2.26 0.89 6.72
N ALA A 113 -1.66 2.03 6.37
CA ALA A 113 -1.28 3.05 7.35
C ALA A 113 -2.51 3.59 8.11
N MET A 114 -3.63 3.82 7.42
CA MET A 114 -4.89 4.26 8.01
C MET A 114 -5.39 3.27 9.06
N VAL A 115 -5.46 1.97 8.73
CA VAL A 115 -5.89 0.93 9.66
C VAL A 115 -4.96 0.88 10.87
N MET A 116 -3.64 0.89 10.65
CA MET A 116 -2.66 0.87 11.74
C MET A 116 -2.75 2.10 12.65
N LEU A 117 -2.98 3.29 12.08
CA LEU A 117 -3.18 4.52 12.85
C LEU A 117 -4.45 4.45 13.72
N TRP A 118 -5.54 3.91 13.20
CA TRP A 118 -6.76 3.67 14.00
C TRP A 118 -6.54 2.63 15.09
N THR A 119 -5.81 1.55 14.80
CA THR A 119 -5.43 0.55 15.82
C THR A 119 -4.56 1.16 16.91
N ALA A 120 -3.55 1.95 16.55
CA ALA A 120 -2.68 2.64 17.49
C ALA A 120 -3.43 3.70 18.30
N ALA A 121 -4.30 4.49 17.66
CA ALA A 121 -5.18 5.44 18.33
C ALA A 121 -6.07 4.72 19.35
N GLY A 122 -6.63 3.56 18.98
CA GLY A 122 -7.49 2.77 19.86
C GLY A 122 -6.75 2.21 21.07
N TYR A 123 -5.53 1.72 20.85
CA TYR A 123 -4.64 1.32 21.93
C TYR A 123 -4.37 2.50 22.89
N LEU A 124 -3.91 3.65 22.37
CA LEU A 124 -3.62 4.82 23.21
C LEU A 124 -4.85 5.33 23.97
N TYR A 125 -6.02 5.33 23.32
CA TYR A 125 -7.28 5.73 23.93
C TYR A 125 -7.69 4.78 25.07
N ARG A 126 -7.53 3.46 24.86
CA ARG A 126 -7.82 2.45 25.90
C ARG A 126 -6.94 2.65 27.14
N TYR A 127 -5.65 2.95 26.96
CA TYR A 127 -4.69 3.12 28.07
C TYR A 127 -4.62 4.56 28.63
N HIS A 128 -5.60 5.43 28.34
CA HIS A 128 -5.62 6.84 28.79
C HIS A 128 -4.36 7.64 28.42
N LYS A 129 -3.70 7.28 27.31
CA LYS A 129 -2.55 8.02 26.76
C LYS A 129 -3.02 9.01 25.70
N PHE A 130 -2.13 9.92 25.29
CA PHE A 130 -2.44 10.95 24.30
C PHE A 130 -2.72 10.36 22.90
N HIS A 131 -3.96 9.93 22.66
CA HIS A 131 -4.40 9.26 21.43
C HIS A 131 -4.46 10.19 20.21
N TRP A 132 -4.52 11.51 20.43
CA TRP A 132 -4.59 12.52 19.37
C TRP A 132 -3.41 12.47 18.39
N VAL A 133 -2.23 12.03 18.86
CA VAL A 133 -1.04 11.84 18.02
C VAL A 133 -1.28 10.85 16.87
N ALA A 134 -2.14 9.85 17.07
CA ALA A 134 -2.50 8.86 16.06
C ALA A 134 -3.87 9.14 15.44
N SER A 135 -4.82 9.65 16.23
CA SER A 135 -6.20 9.90 15.79
C SER A 135 -6.26 10.99 14.72
N LEU A 136 -5.54 12.10 14.89
CA LEU A 136 -5.59 13.22 13.94
C LEU A 136 -5.00 12.84 12.57
N PRO A 137 -3.81 12.21 12.47
CA PRO A 137 -3.33 11.65 11.20
C PRO A 137 -4.27 10.59 10.61
N ALA A 138 -4.92 9.76 11.45
CA ALA A 138 -5.87 8.77 10.98
C ALA A 138 -7.05 9.42 10.25
N TRP A 139 -7.59 10.54 10.76
CA TRP A 139 -8.71 11.26 10.13
C TRP A 139 -8.34 11.81 8.76
N PHE A 140 -7.15 12.38 8.65
CA PHE A 140 -6.64 12.91 7.39
C PHE A 140 -6.48 11.80 6.35
N ILE A 141 -5.74 10.72 6.68
CA ILE A 141 -5.52 9.62 5.74
C ILE A 141 -6.84 8.91 5.40
N THR A 142 -7.78 8.79 6.34
CA THR A 142 -9.12 8.24 6.07
C THR A 142 -9.85 9.05 5.01
N THR A 143 -9.83 10.38 5.14
CA THR A 143 -10.47 11.27 4.17
C THR A 143 -9.84 11.14 2.78
N VAL A 144 -8.50 11.13 2.71
CA VAL A 144 -7.76 11.00 1.45
C VAL A 144 -8.05 9.65 0.77
N CYS A 145 -7.98 8.56 1.53
CA CYS A 145 -8.20 7.22 0.99
C CYS A 145 -9.64 7.01 0.51
N ALA A 146 -10.63 7.50 1.28
CA ALA A 146 -12.05 7.41 0.93
C ALA A 146 -12.37 8.29 -0.28
N THR A 147 -11.89 9.53 -0.31
CA THR A 147 -12.07 10.44 -1.46
C THR A 147 -11.50 9.83 -2.74
N TYR A 148 -10.29 9.25 -2.66
CA TYR A 148 -9.67 8.59 -3.82
C TYR A 148 -10.51 7.40 -4.32
N LEU A 149 -11.08 6.60 -3.41
CA LEU A 149 -11.93 5.47 -3.76
C LEU A 149 -13.23 5.91 -4.47
N PHE A 150 -13.85 7.00 -3.99
CA PHE A 150 -15.08 7.54 -4.58
C PHE A 150 -14.82 8.20 -5.94
N TYR A 151 -13.72 8.93 -6.09
CA TYR A 151 -13.40 9.68 -7.30
C TYR A 151 -12.92 8.80 -8.46
N ASN A 152 -12.13 7.76 -8.18
CA ASN A 152 -11.45 7.04 -9.24
C ASN A 152 -12.40 6.20 -10.10
N LYS A 153 -12.15 6.13 -11.40
CA LYS A 153 -13.00 5.47 -12.42
C LYS A 153 -13.21 3.97 -12.20
N ILE A 154 -12.24 3.29 -11.59
CA ILE A 154 -12.34 1.85 -11.22
C ILE A 154 -13.04 1.68 -9.85
N GLY A 155 -13.14 2.75 -9.06
CA GLY A 155 -13.94 2.79 -7.84
C GLY A 155 -15.39 3.15 -8.15
N PHE A 156 -15.88 4.26 -7.61
CA PHE A 156 -17.25 4.72 -7.86
C PHE A 156 -17.38 5.73 -9.02
N GLY A 157 -16.26 6.28 -9.52
CA GLY A 157 -16.24 7.18 -10.68
C GLY A 157 -17.06 8.47 -10.48
N LEU A 158 -17.20 8.93 -9.25
CA LEU A 158 -18.03 10.08 -8.88
C LEU A 158 -17.32 11.41 -9.17
N ASP A 159 -18.09 12.49 -9.24
CA ASP A 159 -17.53 13.84 -9.34
C ASP A 159 -16.57 14.13 -8.17
N TYR A 160 -15.55 14.95 -8.42
CA TYR A 160 -14.52 15.26 -7.42
C TYR A 160 -15.11 15.92 -6.16
N GLN A 161 -16.03 16.88 -6.30
CA GLN A 161 -16.61 17.57 -5.15
C GLN A 161 -17.45 16.60 -4.33
N LEU A 162 -18.26 15.79 -5.00
CA LEU A 162 -19.07 14.76 -4.35
C LEU A 162 -18.19 13.74 -3.62
N SER A 163 -17.08 13.32 -4.24
CA SER A 163 -16.13 12.37 -3.66
C SER A 163 -15.46 12.92 -2.39
N VAL A 164 -15.14 14.21 -2.36
CA VAL A 164 -14.59 14.87 -1.16
C VAL A 164 -15.62 14.90 -0.04
N TYR A 165 -16.88 15.24 -0.34
CA TYR A 165 -17.95 15.23 0.66
C TYR A 165 -18.21 13.83 1.22
N LEU A 166 -18.24 12.81 0.37
CA LEU A 166 -18.36 11.42 0.82
C LEU A 166 -17.14 10.96 1.61
N GLY A 167 -15.93 11.39 1.22
CA GLY A 167 -14.70 11.12 1.95
C GLY A 167 -14.76 11.68 3.38
N LEU A 168 -15.19 12.94 3.53
CA LEU A 168 -15.39 13.58 4.84
C LEU A 168 -16.50 12.88 5.64
N ALA A 169 -17.61 12.53 5.00
CA ALA A 169 -18.70 11.81 5.65
C ALA A 169 -18.23 10.45 6.19
N THR A 170 -17.43 9.72 5.40
CA THR A 170 -16.84 8.44 5.81
C THR A 170 -15.92 8.61 7.02
N THR A 171 -15.07 9.65 7.01
CA THR A 171 -14.21 9.98 8.16
C THR A 171 -15.03 10.30 9.41
N ILE A 172 -16.11 11.08 9.29
CA ILE A 172 -17.01 11.37 10.42
C ILE A 172 -17.60 10.08 10.99
N VAL A 173 -18.07 9.18 10.12
CA VAL A 173 -18.58 7.86 10.55
C VAL A 173 -17.50 7.08 11.30
N CYS A 174 -16.26 7.02 10.80
CA CYS A 174 -15.16 6.35 11.50
C CYS A 174 -14.86 6.98 12.86
N ILE A 175 -14.92 8.32 12.97
CA ILE A 175 -14.73 9.04 14.23
C ILE A 175 -15.84 8.69 15.24
N VAL A 176 -17.10 8.70 14.81
CA VAL A 176 -18.24 8.35 15.65
C VAL A 176 -18.12 6.89 16.12
N LEU A 177 -17.81 5.96 15.20
CA LEU A 177 -17.59 4.56 15.56
C LEU A 177 -16.44 4.39 16.55
N PHE A 178 -15.34 5.13 16.38
CA PHE A 178 -14.22 5.09 17.29
C PHE A 178 -14.61 5.46 18.72
N PHE A 179 -15.30 6.59 18.93
CA PHE A 179 -15.69 7.02 20.28
C PHE A 179 -16.88 6.25 20.87
N THR A 180 -17.75 5.67 20.04
CA THR A 180 -18.90 4.89 20.52
C THR A 180 -18.55 3.45 20.84
N MET A 181 -17.66 2.83 20.06
CA MET A 181 -17.29 1.42 20.22
C MET A 181 -16.09 1.23 21.15
N LEU A 182 -15.12 2.15 21.18
CA LEU A 182 -14.06 2.09 22.17
C LEU A 182 -14.51 2.71 23.48
N LYS A 183 -14.54 1.89 24.52
CA LYS A 183 -14.63 2.37 25.90
C LYS A 183 -13.20 2.54 26.43
N PRO A 184 -12.85 3.70 27.00
CA PRO A 184 -11.58 3.84 27.72
C PRO A 184 -11.60 2.87 28.91
N LEU A 185 -10.45 2.31 29.29
CA LEU A 185 -10.41 1.33 30.39
C LEU A 185 -10.95 1.99 31.67
N GLY A 186 -12.16 1.63 32.08
CA GLY A 186 -12.63 1.89 33.45
C GLY A 186 -11.98 0.88 34.39
N THR A 187 -11.93 1.18 35.68
CA THR A 187 -11.41 0.36 36.80
C THR A 187 -12.09 -1.03 36.98
N ARG A 188 -12.76 -1.56 35.94
CA ARG A 188 -13.58 -2.79 35.96
C ARG A 188 -13.46 -3.67 34.70
N ASP A 189 -12.38 -3.56 33.92
CA ASP A 189 -12.05 -4.63 32.97
C ASP A 189 -11.38 -5.77 33.75
N GLU A 190 -12.17 -6.71 34.28
CA GLU A 190 -11.67 -7.91 34.97
C GLU A 190 -10.72 -8.74 34.08
N GLU A 191 -10.85 -8.64 32.76
CA GLU A 191 -9.97 -9.26 31.76
C GLU A 191 -8.54 -8.71 31.77
N ALA A 192 -8.30 -7.51 32.32
CA ALA A 192 -6.96 -6.95 32.45
C ALA A 192 -6.11 -7.66 33.52
N TYR A 193 -6.74 -8.38 34.44
CA TYR A 193 -6.06 -9.08 35.54
C TYR A 193 -5.75 -10.56 35.26
N ILE A 194 -6.22 -11.12 34.15
CA ILE A 194 -6.13 -12.56 33.88
C ILE A 194 -4.75 -12.98 33.33
N ASN A 195 -3.90 -12.03 32.90
CA ASN A 195 -2.60 -12.33 32.27
C ASN A 195 -1.39 -11.58 32.87
N ASN A 196 -1.35 -11.34 34.19
CA ASN A 196 -0.11 -10.98 34.89
C ASN A 196 0.41 -12.16 35.71
#